data_AF-A0A929K8F1-F1
#
_entry.id   AF-A0A929K8F1-F1
#
_cell.length_a   1.000
_cell.length_b   1.000
_cell.length_c   1.000
_cell.angle_alpha   90.00
_cell.angle_beta   90.00
_cell.angle_gamma   90.00
#
_symmetry.space_group_name_H-M   'P 1'
#
loop_
_entity.id
_entity.type
_entity.pdbx_description
1 polymer ?
#
loop_
_entity_poly.entity_id
_entity_poly.type
_entity_poly.pdbx_seq_one_letter_code
_entity_poly.pdbx_strand_id
1 'polypeptide(L)'
;DCEFAKSELRYSLPDDRHNRLKEIDYWRLLRFIRLWRKLGWTIEETDKAITALYKAEFKPDAADSIDTQKQKLDDGFKDLVVKIAHVKKIGEQLNLKKENSLIKLLALWSNIDTHRNNSLYKQMFLHSSILKIDTVFDDNGYGEYLQDANEKILNHLLALRAAFNLTSEELSLVLEDANLGSLELSEKS
;
A
#
# COMPACT_ATOMS: atom_id res chain seq x y z
N ASP A 1 1.73 -9.64 -40.09
CA ASP A 1 2.99 -9.11 -39.53
C ASP A 1 2.72 -7.96 -38.59
N CYS A 2 3.00 -8.16 -37.30
CA CYS A 2 2.87 -7.12 -36.29
C CYS A 2 4.19 -6.34 -36.25
N GLU A 3 4.23 -5.16 -36.87
CA GLU A 3 5.40 -4.27 -36.82
C GLU A 3 5.48 -3.60 -35.46
N PHE A 4 6.09 -4.29 -34.49
CA PHE A 4 6.44 -3.73 -33.18
C PHE A 4 7.23 -2.41 -33.29
N ALA A 5 7.93 -2.19 -34.41
CA ALA A 5 8.65 -0.96 -34.73
C ALA A 5 7.75 0.29 -34.86
N LYS A 6 6.43 0.12 -35.03
CA LYS A 6 5.45 1.23 -35.10
C LYS A 6 4.68 1.43 -33.79
N SER A 7 4.94 0.61 -32.77
CA SER A 7 4.27 0.70 -31.48
C SER A 7 4.97 1.69 -30.55
N GLU A 8 4.19 2.50 -29.84
CA GLU A 8 4.69 3.41 -28.81
C GLU A 8 4.01 3.13 -27.46
N LEU A 9 4.74 3.32 -26.36
CA LEU A 9 4.18 3.25 -25.02
C LEU A 9 3.45 4.55 -24.71
N ARG A 10 2.25 4.45 -24.15
CA ARG A 10 1.41 5.57 -23.72
C ARG A 10 0.74 5.27 -22.38
N TYR A 11 0.40 6.33 -21.64
CA TYR A 11 -0.49 6.25 -20.50
C TYR A 11 -1.89 5.78 -20.94
N SER A 12 -2.54 4.98 -20.09
CA SER A 12 -3.92 4.53 -20.31
C SER A 12 -4.92 5.55 -19.76
N LEU A 13 -4.91 6.77 -20.28
CA LEU A 13 -5.91 7.80 -19.95
C LEU A 13 -6.91 7.97 -21.10
N PRO A 14 -8.10 8.54 -20.88
CA PRO A 14 -9.14 8.63 -21.91
C PRO A 14 -8.75 9.47 -23.16
N ASP A 15 -7.79 10.39 -23.02
CA ASP A 15 -7.35 11.27 -24.11
C ASP A 15 -6.04 10.79 -24.75
N ASP A 16 -6.16 10.02 -25.83
CA ASP A 16 -5.01 9.46 -26.54
C ASP A 16 -3.98 10.50 -27.00
N ARG A 17 -4.36 11.77 -27.17
CA ARG A 17 -3.46 12.82 -27.73
C ARG A 17 -2.42 13.33 -26.73
N HIS A 18 -2.69 13.21 -25.43
CA HIS A 18 -1.85 13.78 -24.37
C HIS A 18 -1.18 12.73 -23.47
N ASN A 19 -1.23 11.46 -23.89
CA ASN A 19 -0.79 10.32 -23.08
C ASN A 19 0.62 9.81 -23.37
N ARG A 20 1.43 10.57 -24.10
CA ARG A 20 2.80 10.12 -24.40
C ARG A 20 3.65 10.12 -23.14
N LEU A 21 4.48 9.08 -22.99
CA LEU A 21 5.50 9.04 -21.94
C LEU A 21 6.53 10.15 -22.19
N LYS A 22 6.96 10.80 -21.11
CA LYS A 22 8.09 11.73 -21.10
C LYS A 22 9.37 10.94 -20.86
N GLU A 23 10.52 11.57 -21.13
CA GLU A 23 11.82 10.95 -20.92
C GLU A 23 11.98 10.37 -19.49
N ILE A 24 11.55 11.13 -18.48
CA ILE A 24 11.61 10.70 -17.07
C ILE A 24 10.82 9.42 -16.78
N ASP A 25 9.78 9.12 -17.55
CA ASP A 25 8.95 7.92 -17.33
C ASP A 25 9.68 6.64 -17.74
N TYR A 26 10.53 6.71 -18.77
CA TYR A 26 11.43 5.61 -19.12
C TYR A 26 12.46 5.35 -18.03
N TRP A 27 12.97 6.39 -17.37
CA TRP A 27 13.87 6.25 -16.23
C TRP A 27 13.18 5.61 -15.02
N ARG A 28 11.95 6.04 -14.70
CA ARG A 28 11.13 5.41 -13.66
C ARG A 28 10.90 3.93 -13.96
N LEU A 29 10.50 3.61 -15.19
CA LEU A 29 10.29 2.22 -15.62
C LEU A 29 11.56 1.38 -15.53
N LEU A 30 12.70 1.91 -15.99
CA LEU A 30 13.99 1.24 -15.90
C LEU A 30 14.37 0.95 -14.43
N ARG A 31 14.22 1.93 -13.53
CA ARG A 31 14.54 1.76 -12.11
C ARG A 31 13.62 0.74 -11.45
N PHE A 32 12.33 0.79 -11.75
CA PHE A 32 11.35 -0.22 -11.31
C PHE A 32 11.77 -1.63 -11.75
N ILE A 33 12.02 -1.83 -13.04
CA ILE A 33 12.41 -3.14 -13.60
C ILE A 33 13.71 -3.63 -12.97
N ARG A 34 14.71 -2.75 -12.80
CA ARG A 34 15.99 -3.14 -12.17
C ARG A 34 15.79 -3.59 -10.73
N LEU A 35 14.99 -2.88 -9.94
CA LEU A 35 14.68 -3.27 -8.57
C LEU A 35 13.93 -4.60 -8.52
N TRP A 36 12.86 -4.72 -9.31
CA TRP A 36 12.04 -5.93 -9.44
C TRP A 36 12.90 -7.15 -9.75
N ARG A 37 13.71 -7.06 -10.82
CA ARG A 37 14.58 -8.16 -11.25
C ARG A 37 15.69 -8.47 -10.26
N LYS A 38 16.21 -7.46 -9.55
CA LYS A 38 17.30 -7.66 -8.58
C LYS A 38 16.83 -8.35 -7.30
N LEU A 39 15.60 -8.07 -6.85
CA LEU A 39 15.05 -8.64 -5.62
C LEU A 39 14.34 -9.98 -5.85
N GLY A 40 13.94 -10.28 -7.10
CA GLY A 40 13.17 -11.49 -7.41
C GLY A 40 11.75 -11.47 -6.85
N TRP A 41 11.28 -10.29 -6.44
CA TRP A 41 9.93 -10.06 -5.94
C TRP A 41 8.90 -10.15 -7.07
N THR A 42 7.63 -10.23 -6.70
CA THR A 42 6.53 -9.97 -7.63
C THR A 42 6.48 -8.48 -8.00
N ILE A 43 5.78 -8.16 -9.10
CA ILE A 43 5.52 -6.76 -9.49
C ILE A 43 4.77 -6.04 -8.36
N GLU A 44 3.82 -6.70 -7.72
CA GLU A 44 3.04 -6.18 -6.61
C GLU A 44 3.89 -5.84 -5.39
N GLU A 45 4.73 -6.76 -4.93
CA GLU A 45 5.63 -6.50 -3.81
C GLU A 45 6.58 -5.33 -4.11
N THR A 46 7.07 -5.25 -5.35
CA THR A 46 7.95 -4.17 -5.78
C THR A 46 7.23 -2.82 -5.76
N ASP A 47 6.02 -2.77 -6.30
CA ASP A 47 5.16 -1.57 -6.31
C ASP A 47 4.79 -1.11 -4.89
N LYS A 48 4.40 -2.04 -4.02
CA LYS A 48 4.08 -1.74 -2.63
C LYS A 48 5.28 -1.28 -1.82
N ALA A 49 6.45 -1.90 -2.02
CA ALA A 49 7.65 -1.46 -1.34
C ALA A 49 8.07 -0.04 -1.77
N ILE A 50 7.98 0.29 -3.06
CA ILE A 50 8.24 1.65 -3.53
C ILE A 50 7.23 2.62 -2.94
N THR A 51 5.94 2.30 -2.99
CA THR A 51 4.86 3.14 -2.46
C THR A 51 5.03 3.42 -0.97
N ALA A 52 5.41 2.42 -0.18
CA ALA A 52 5.53 2.55 1.27
C ALA A 52 6.83 3.22 1.72
N LEU A 53 7.94 3.03 1.00
CA LEU A 53 9.26 3.39 1.51
C LEU A 53 9.89 4.57 0.77
N TYR A 54 9.44 4.90 -0.45
CA TYR A 54 9.99 6.02 -1.22
C TYR A 54 9.54 7.35 -0.63
N LYS A 55 10.48 8.25 -0.32
CA LYS A 55 10.14 9.54 0.30
C LYS A 55 9.58 10.51 -0.73
N ALA A 56 8.55 11.24 -0.32
CA ALA A 56 7.94 12.28 -1.13
C ALA A 56 8.94 13.40 -1.52
N GLU A 57 9.95 13.67 -0.69
CA GLU A 57 11.00 14.67 -0.97
C GLU A 57 11.80 14.40 -2.25
N PHE A 58 11.91 13.13 -2.65
CA PHE A 58 12.61 12.71 -3.86
C PHE A 58 11.68 12.55 -5.07
N LYS A 59 10.39 12.89 -4.95
CA LYS A 59 9.47 12.84 -6.08
C LYS A 59 9.84 13.97 -7.05
N PRO A 60 10.18 13.67 -8.31
CA PRO A 60 10.52 14.72 -9.27
C PRO A 60 9.31 15.63 -9.55
N ASP A 61 9.52 16.95 -9.55
CA ASP A 61 8.49 17.91 -9.94
C ASP A 61 8.45 18.00 -11.47
N ALA A 62 7.27 18.23 -12.04
CA ALA A 62 7.13 18.45 -13.48
C ALA A 62 7.83 19.75 -13.95
N ALA A 63 8.03 20.73 -13.05
CA ALA A 63 8.72 21.98 -13.34
C ALA A 63 10.26 21.85 -13.30
N ASP A 64 10.80 20.79 -12.71
CA ASP A 64 12.25 20.56 -12.66
C ASP A 64 12.82 20.28 -14.06
N SER A 65 14.08 20.65 -14.30
CA SER A 65 14.81 20.19 -15.49
C SER A 65 14.94 18.66 -15.49
N ILE A 66 15.05 18.05 -16.66
CA ILE A 66 15.18 16.59 -16.80
C ILE A 66 16.37 16.04 -15.99
N ASP A 67 17.50 16.76 -15.95
CA ASP A 67 18.67 16.35 -15.18
C ASP A 67 18.42 16.39 -13.66
N THR A 68 17.71 17.42 -13.18
CA THR A 68 17.28 17.48 -11.78
C THR A 68 16.30 16.35 -11.44
N GLN A 69 15.35 16.05 -12.33
CA GLN A 69 14.41 14.95 -12.12
C GLN A 69 15.12 13.59 -12.03
N LYS A 70 16.12 13.35 -12.90
CA LYS A 70 16.96 12.14 -12.87
C LYS A 70 17.77 12.06 -11.58
N GLN A 71 18.39 13.17 -11.16
CA GLN A 71 19.17 13.21 -9.92
C GLN A 71 18.30 12.91 -8.69
N LYS A 72 17.12 13.53 -8.58
CA LYS A 72 16.14 13.23 -7.52
C LYS A 72 15.73 11.76 -7.51
N LEU A 73 15.52 11.16 -8.69
CA LEU A 73 15.20 9.74 -8.80
C LEU A 73 16.35 8.86 -8.31
N ASP A 74 17.58 9.20 -8.65
CA ASP A 74 18.77 8.45 -8.25
C ASP A 74 19.01 8.51 -6.73
N ASP A 75 18.87 9.69 -6.14
CA ASP A 75 18.96 9.90 -4.70
C ASP A 75 17.82 9.18 -3.96
N GLY A 76 16.60 9.24 -4.50
CA GLY A 76 15.45 8.53 -3.95
C GLY A 76 15.60 7.01 -3.99
N PHE A 77 16.12 6.45 -5.08
CA PHE A 77 16.38 5.02 -5.16
C PHE A 77 17.54 4.58 -4.25
N LYS A 78 18.54 5.45 -4.03
CA LYS A 78 19.61 5.20 -3.05
C LYS A 78 19.06 5.09 -1.63
N ASP A 79 18.19 6.02 -1.21
CA ASP A 79 17.49 5.97 0.09
C ASP A 79 16.58 4.74 0.19
N LEU A 80 15.80 4.48 -0.86
CA LEU A 80 14.86 3.34 -0.92
C LEU A 80 15.57 2.00 -0.71
N VAL A 81 16.71 1.77 -1.37
CA VAL A 81 17.44 0.49 -1.25
C VAL A 81 17.91 0.25 0.19
N VAL A 82 18.35 1.30 0.90
CA VAL A 82 18.74 1.19 2.31
C VAL A 82 17.53 0.80 3.18
N LYS A 83 16.38 1.42 2.96
CA LYS A 83 15.14 1.08 3.67
C LYS A 83 14.67 -0.35 3.37
N ILE A 84 14.73 -0.78 2.12
CA ILE A 84 14.42 -2.16 1.74
C ILE A 84 15.35 -3.13 2.49
N ALA A 85 16.64 -2.80 2.64
CA ALA A 85 17.56 -3.63 3.43
C ALA A 85 17.12 -3.75 4.90
N HIS A 86 16.65 -2.66 5.52
CA HIS A 86 16.10 -2.69 6.87
C HIS A 86 14.83 -3.54 6.96
N VAL A 87 13.89 -3.38 6.02
CA VAL A 87 12.65 -4.18 5.98
C VAL A 87 12.98 -5.66 5.83
N LYS A 88 13.92 -6.03 4.95
CA LYS A 88 14.37 -7.43 4.82
C LYS A 88 14.99 -7.96 6.10
N LYS A 89 15.86 -7.18 6.76
CA LYS A 89 16.46 -7.56 8.04
C LYS A 89 15.41 -7.79 9.13
N ILE A 90 14.41 -6.92 9.22
CA ILE A 90 13.28 -7.08 10.16
C ILE A 90 12.49 -8.35 9.82
N GLY A 91 12.18 -8.58 8.54
CA GLY A 91 11.47 -9.79 8.11
C GLY A 91 12.22 -11.09 8.43
N GLU A 92 13.55 -11.09 8.30
CA GLU A 92 14.42 -12.19 8.69
C GLU A 92 14.40 -12.42 10.21
N GLN A 93 14.53 -11.35 11.01
CA GLN A 93 14.50 -11.42 12.48
C GLN A 93 13.15 -11.89 13.02
N LEU A 94 12.05 -11.48 12.38
CA LEU A 94 10.69 -11.89 12.72
C LEU A 94 10.29 -13.24 12.10
N ASN A 95 11.21 -13.91 11.38
CA ASN A 95 10.99 -15.21 10.74
C ASN A 95 9.74 -15.25 9.82
N LEU A 96 9.52 -14.16 9.08
CA LEU A 96 8.36 -13.95 8.21
C LEU A 96 8.45 -14.77 6.91
N LYS A 97 8.24 -16.09 6.98
CA LYS A 97 8.44 -17.04 5.86
C LYS A 97 7.27 -17.19 4.88
N LYS A 98 6.12 -16.55 5.12
CA LYS A 98 4.91 -16.75 4.29
C LYS A 98 4.86 -15.81 3.09
N GLU A 99 4.24 -16.28 2.00
CA GLU A 99 3.74 -15.41 0.94
C GLU A 99 2.84 -14.31 1.56
N ASN A 100 3.00 -13.06 1.11
CA ASN A 100 2.37 -11.85 1.64
C ASN A 100 2.87 -11.33 3.00
N SER A 101 3.90 -11.93 3.61
CA SER A 101 4.47 -11.41 4.87
C SER A 101 5.10 -10.03 4.70
N LEU A 102 5.71 -9.78 3.53
CA LEU A 102 6.26 -8.48 3.18
C LEU A 102 5.18 -7.40 3.10
N ILE A 103 4.05 -7.69 2.45
CA ILE A 103 2.94 -6.72 2.32
C ILE A 103 2.38 -6.33 3.69
N LYS A 104 2.23 -7.31 4.59
CA LYS A 104 1.83 -7.05 5.99
C LYS A 104 2.85 -6.21 6.73
N LEU A 105 4.14 -6.47 6.54
CA LEU A 105 5.21 -5.70 7.16
C LEU A 105 5.24 -4.25 6.62
N LEU A 106 5.00 -4.05 5.32
CA LEU A 106 4.97 -2.73 4.70
C LEU A 106 3.83 -1.84 5.23
N ALA A 107 2.75 -2.42 5.77
CA ALA A 107 1.67 -1.68 6.42
C ALA A 107 2.12 -0.85 7.63
N LEU A 108 3.33 -1.10 8.17
CA LEU A 108 3.91 -0.25 9.21
C LEU A 108 4.40 1.11 8.68
N TRP A 109 4.59 1.25 7.37
CA TRP A 109 5.09 2.47 6.72
C TRP A 109 4.11 3.08 5.71
N SER A 110 2.99 2.42 5.43
CA SER A 110 1.96 2.94 4.53
C SER A 110 0.57 2.41 4.88
N ASN A 111 -0.45 3.02 4.27
CA ASN A 111 -1.81 2.48 4.28
C ASN A 111 -1.83 1.01 3.82
N ILE A 112 -2.72 0.22 4.41
CA ILE A 112 -2.97 -1.16 3.99
C ILE A 112 -3.49 -1.20 2.55
N ASP A 113 -3.16 -2.27 1.84
CA ASP A 113 -3.56 -2.41 0.45
C ASP A 113 -5.05 -2.68 0.28
N THR A 114 -5.71 -1.88 -0.55
CA THR A 114 -7.13 -1.99 -0.92
C THR A 114 -7.35 -2.44 -2.37
N HIS A 115 -6.27 -2.52 -3.18
CA HIS A 115 -6.37 -2.81 -4.60
C HIS A 115 -6.10 -4.30 -4.89
N ARG A 116 -6.68 -4.82 -5.99
CA ARG A 116 -6.69 -6.25 -6.39
C ARG A 116 -7.58 -7.16 -5.52
N ASN A 117 -7.72 -8.40 -5.99
CA ASN A 117 -8.62 -9.40 -5.38
C ASN A 117 -8.07 -10.01 -4.09
N ASN A 118 -6.76 -9.92 -3.85
CA ASN A 118 -6.10 -10.49 -2.67
C ASN A 118 -5.44 -9.42 -1.80
N SER A 119 -5.97 -8.20 -1.81
CA SER A 119 -5.43 -7.09 -1.02
C SER A 119 -5.50 -7.39 0.48
N LEU A 120 -4.61 -6.78 1.27
CA LEU A 120 -4.61 -6.98 2.72
C LEU A 120 -5.94 -6.55 3.35
N TYR A 121 -6.52 -5.44 2.89
CA TYR A 121 -7.84 -4.99 3.32
C TYR A 121 -8.91 -6.06 3.07
N LYS A 122 -8.96 -6.66 1.86
CA LYS A 122 -9.94 -7.71 1.54
C LYS A 122 -9.75 -8.96 2.39
N GLN A 123 -8.51 -9.36 2.63
CA GLN A 123 -8.19 -10.49 3.51
C GLN A 123 -8.66 -10.26 4.95
N MET A 124 -8.63 -9.01 5.42
CA MET A 124 -8.96 -8.65 6.80
C MET A 124 -10.44 -8.36 7.03
N PHE A 125 -11.11 -7.65 6.12
CA PHE A 125 -12.44 -7.08 6.37
C PHE A 125 -13.56 -7.64 5.48
N LEU A 126 -13.25 -8.12 4.28
CA LEU A 126 -14.27 -8.63 3.35
C LEU A 126 -14.61 -10.11 3.54
N HIS A 127 -14.22 -10.70 4.68
CA HIS A 127 -14.66 -12.06 5.01
C HIS A 127 -16.15 -12.06 5.37
N SER A 128 -16.91 -13.06 4.89
CA SER A 128 -18.36 -13.11 5.09
C SER A 128 -18.81 -13.07 6.57
N SER A 129 -17.96 -13.52 7.50
CA SER A 129 -18.23 -13.42 8.94
C SER A 129 -18.20 -11.99 9.45
N ILE A 130 -17.36 -11.14 8.88
CA ILE A 130 -17.20 -9.72 9.28
C ILE A 130 -18.30 -8.89 8.63
N LEU A 131 -18.55 -9.07 7.33
CA LEU A 131 -19.61 -8.34 6.63
C LEU A 131 -21.02 -8.60 7.17
N LYS A 132 -21.24 -9.77 7.78
CA LYS A 132 -22.50 -10.06 8.51
C LYS A 132 -22.63 -9.28 9.82
N ILE A 133 -21.51 -8.92 10.43
CA ILE A 133 -21.47 -8.09 11.63
C ILE A 133 -21.61 -6.62 11.23
N ASP A 134 -20.90 -6.23 10.16
CA ASP A 134 -20.73 -4.84 9.80
C ASP A 134 -20.50 -4.66 8.29
N THR A 135 -21.52 -4.11 7.62
CA THR A 135 -21.48 -3.89 6.17
C THR A 135 -20.70 -2.64 5.77
N VAL A 136 -20.28 -1.80 6.73
CA VAL A 136 -19.58 -0.55 6.42
C VAL A 136 -18.22 -0.78 5.74
N PHE A 137 -17.64 -1.95 5.96
CA PHE A 137 -16.36 -2.34 5.37
C PHE A 137 -16.50 -2.87 3.93
N ASP A 138 -17.73 -3.05 3.44
CA ASP A 138 -17.96 -3.44 2.05
C ASP A 138 -17.63 -2.28 1.09
N ASP A 139 -17.42 -2.59 -0.19
CA ASP A 139 -17.20 -1.55 -1.20
C ASP A 139 -18.51 -0.90 -1.66
N ASN A 140 -18.42 0.34 -2.14
CA ASN A 140 -19.56 1.10 -2.64
C ASN A 140 -20.08 0.67 -4.04
N GLY A 141 -19.68 -0.51 -4.53
CA GLY A 141 -19.91 -1.00 -5.89
C GLY A 141 -18.85 -0.55 -6.91
N TYR A 142 -17.98 0.40 -6.54
CA TYR A 142 -16.88 0.89 -7.38
C TYR A 142 -15.50 0.48 -6.86
N GLY A 143 -15.44 -0.39 -5.85
CA GLY A 143 -14.19 -0.82 -5.22
C GLY A 143 -13.56 0.23 -4.31
N GLU A 144 -14.33 1.21 -3.86
CA GLU A 144 -13.93 2.20 -2.85
C GLU A 144 -14.53 1.83 -1.50
N TYR A 145 -13.75 1.96 -0.43
CA TYR A 145 -14.11 1.55 0.93
C TYR A 145 -14.14 2.77 1.85
N LEU A 146 -14.95 2.70 2.92
CA LEU A 146 -14.94 3.69 4.03
C LEU A 146 -15.04 5.16 3.55
N GLN A 147 -16.01 5.45 2.68
CA GLN A 147 -16.18 6.78 2.08
C GLN A 147 -16.94 7.79 2.96
N ASP A 148 -17.64 7.32 4.01
CA ASP A 148 -18.34 8.21 4.93
C ASP A 148 -17.37 8.80 5.97
N ALA A 149 -17.05 10.08 5.83
CA ALA A 149 -16.16 10.81 6.73
C ALA A 149 -16.75 11.03 8.14
N ASN A 150 -18.06 10.86 8.33
CA ASN A 150 -18.70 10.99 9.63
C ASN A 150 -18.71 9.67 10.42
N GLU A 151 -18.46 8.56 9.74
CA GLU A 151 -18.45 7.26 10.37
C GLU A 151 -17.21 7.08 11.23
N LYS A 152 -17.42 6.61 12.47
CA LYS A 152 -16.33 6.47 13.43
C LYS A 152 -15.90 5.02 13.51
N ILE A 153 -14.61 4.76 13.32
CA ILE A 153 -14.04 3.42 13.45
C ILE A 153 -14.34 2.76 14.82
N LEU A 154 -14.50 3.58 15.86
CA LEU A 154 -14.85 3.14 17.22
C LEU A 154 -16.27 2.59 17.35
N ASN A 155 -17.16 2.82 16.38
CA ASN A 155 -18.49 2.21 16.35
C ASN A 155 -18.44 0.74 15.91
N HIS A 156 -17.32 0.28 15.37
CA HIS A 156 -17.19 -0.99 14.64
C HIS A 156 -16.29 -2.01 15.37
N LEU A 157 -16.28 -1.99 16.71
CA LEU A 157 -15.34 -2.75 17.55
C LEU A 157 -15.40 -4.26 17.32
N LEU A 158 -16.59 -4.82 17.11
CA LEU A 158 -16.75 -6.26 16.88
C LEU A 158 -16.10 -6.70 15.56
N ALA A 159 -16.25 -5.89 14.51
CA ALA A 159 -15.60 -6.13 13.22
C ALA A 159 -14.07 -5.98 13.34
N LEU A 160 -13.58 -4.98 14.06
CA LEU A 160 -12.14 -4.81 14.33
C LEU A 160 -11.56 -6.01 15.08
N ARG A 161 -12.22 -6.44 16.18
CA ARG A 161 -11.79 -7.62 16.94
C ARG A 161 -11.70 -8.86 16.07
N ALA A 162 -12.70 -9.08 15.22
CA ALA A 162 -12.72 -10.21 14.28
C ALA A 162 -11.60 -10.10 13.24
N ALA A 163 -11.40 -8.93 12.63
CA ALA A 163 -10.40 -8.70 11.59
C ALA A 163 -8.96 -8.83 12.09
N PHE A 164 -8.68 -8.30 13.28
CA PHE A 164 -7.36 -8.33 13.90
C PHE A 164 -7.13 -9.56 14.78
N ASN A 165 -8.16 -10.40 14.98
CA ASN A 165 -8.15 -11.55 15.89
C ASN A 165 -7.70 -11.17 17.31
N LEU A 166 -8.36 -10.15 17.88
CA LEU A 166 -8.06 -9.59 19.20
C LEU A 166 -9.20 -9.83 20.19
N THR A 167 -8.87 -9.99 21.46
CA THR A 167 -9.85 -9.90 22.55
C THR A 167 -10.34 -8.46 22.74
N SER A 168 -11.33 -8.27 23.63
CA SER A 168 -11.81 -6.91 23.93
C SER A 168 -10.72 -6.10 24.64
N GLU A 169 -10.01 -6.74 25.55
CA GLU A 169 -8.96 -6.15 26.37
C GLU A 169 -7.75 -5.78 25.50
N GLU A 170 -7.36 -6.66 24.58
CA GLU A 170 -6.27 -6.39 23.63
C GLU A 170 -6.61 -5.21 22.71
N LEU A 171 -7.83 -5.15 22.18
CA LEU A 171 -8.23 -4.02 21.35
C LEU A 171 -8.23 -2.71 22.16
N SER A 172 -8.69 -2.73 23.41
CA SER A 172 -8.64 -1.54 24.28
C SER A 172 -7.22 -1.01 24.45
N LEU A 173 -6.24 -1.90 24.70
CA LEU A 173 -4.84 -1.53 24.86
C LEU A 173 -4.26 -0.92 23.57
N VAL A 174 -4.62 -1.47 22.41
CA VAL A 174 -4.18 -0.94 21.11
C VAL A 174 -4.79 0.44 20.84
N LEU A 175 -6.08 0.64 21.16
CA LEU A 175 -6.74 1.93 20.98
C LEU A 175 -6.18 3.01 21.91
N GLU A 176 -5.82 2.63 23.14
CA GLU A 176 -5.16 3.50 24.10
C GLU A 176 -3.76 3.92 23.61
N ASP A 177 -2.93 2.96 23.19
CA ASP A 177 -1.60 3.23 22.63
C ASP A 177 -1.65 4.10 21.37
N ALA A 178 -2.66 3.88 20.52
CA ALA A 178 -2.92 4.69 19.34
C ALA A 178 -3.48 6.10 19.62
N ASN A 179 -3.75 6.44 20.89
CA ASN A 179 -4.44 7.67 21.31
C ASN A 179 -5.82 7.87 20.66
N LEU A 180 -6.54 6.77 20.39
CA LEU A 180 -7.88 6.76 19.80
C LEU A 180 -8.99 6.64 20.84
N GLY A 181 -8.65 6.57 22.13
CA GLY A 181 -9.57 6.53 23.28
C GLY A 181 -9.62 5.15 23.94
N SER A 182 -9.87 5.13 25.25
CA SER A 182 -10.11 3.89 26.00
C SER A 182 -11.56 3.46 25.83
N LEU A 183 -11.77 2.16 25.61
CA LEU A 183 -13.09 1.56 25.81
C LEU A 183 -13.32 1.57 27.32
N GLU A 184 -14.01 2.59 27.85
CA GLU A 184 -14.60 2.43 29.17
C GLU A 184 -15.52 1.22 29.09
N LEU A 185 -15.11 0.14 29.75
CA LEU A 185 -15.88 -1.08 29.96
C LEU A 185 -17.16 -0.72 30.70
N SER A 186 -18.17 -0.27 29.95
CA SER A 186 -19.56 -0.28 30.38
C SER A 186 -20.04 -1.73 30.39
N GLU A 187 -19.49 -2.54 31.29
CA GLU A 187 -20.25 -3.66 31.85
C GLU A 187 -21.38 -3.03 32.69
N LYS A 188 -22.51 -2.77 32.04
CA LYS A 188 -23.77 -2.60 32.75
C LYS A 188 -24.42 -3.97 32.87
N SER A 189 -24.30 -4.51 34.08
CA SER A 189 -25.22 -5.46 34.71
C SER A 189 -26.68 -5.04 34.57
#